data_AF-A0A498CSF7-F1
#
_entry.id   AF-A0A498CSF7-F1
#
_cell.length_a   1.000
_cell.length_b   1.000
_cell.length_c   1.000
_cell.angle_alpha   90.00
_cell.angle_beta   90.00
_cell.angle_gamma   90.00
#
_symmetry.space_group_name_H-M   'P 1'
#
loop_
_entity.id
_entity.type
_entity.pdbx_description
1 polymer ?
#
loop_
_entity_poly.entity_id
_entity_poly.type
_entity_poly.pdbx_seq_one_letter_code
_entity_poly.pdbx_strand_id
1 'polypeptide(L)' 'MQTLYKDLVKHFGGQKLTAVALDVSQSNISGYVSGRWNMSELVAMRAEKATGGKFKASDLCPSLKEFQKLTA' A
#
# COMPACT_ATOMS: atom_id res chain seq x y z
N MET A 1 6.87 7.28 4.27
CA MET A 1 6.38 6.11 3.50
C MET A 1 6.86 4.78 4.06
N GLN A 2 8.16 4.56 4.30
CA GLN A 2 8.65 3.25 4.77
C GLN A 2 8.02 2.77 6.09
N THR A 3 7.75 3.69 7.03
CA THR A 3 7.03 3.39 8.28
C THR A 3 5.59 2.93 8.02
N LEU A 4 4.88 3.60 7.10
CA LEU A 4 3.51 3.26 6.72
C LEU A 4 3.40 1.84 6.12
N TYR A 5 4.37 1.43 5.29
CA TYR A 5 4.41 0.06 4.77
C TYR A 5 4.66 -0.98 5.88
N LYS A 6 5.50 -0.66 6.88
CA LYS A 6 5.71 -1.54 8.04
C LYS A 6 4.44 -1.66 8.89
N ASP A 7 3.71 -0.57 9.08
CA ASP A 7 2.45 -0.56 9.82
C ASP A 7 1.35 -1.34 9.08
N LEU A 8 1.30 -1.21 7.75
CA LEU A 8 0.42 -2.01 6.89
C LEU A 8 0.72 -3.50 7.04
N VAL A 9 2.00 -3.86 6.99
CA VAL A 9 2.45 -5.25 7.18
C VAL A 9 2.10 -5.78 8.57
N LYS A 10 2.31 -4.97 9.60
CA LYS A 10 1.94 -5.30 10.98
C LYS A 10 0.43 -5.51 11.11
N HIS A 11 -0.39 -4.69 10.45
CA HIS A 11 -1.84 -4.80 10.48
C HIS A 11 -2.35 -6.13 9.90
N PHE A 12 -1.74 -6.61 8.82
CA PHE A 12 -2.07 -7.92 8.23
C PHE A 12 -1.38 -9.10 8.92
N GLY A 13 -0.50 -8.87 9.91
CA GLY A 13 0.20 -9.95 10.62
C GLY A 13 1.46 -10.48 9.93
N GLY A 14 2.01 -9.77 8.94
CA GLY A 14 3.28 -10.11 8.31
C GLY A 14 3.26 -10.06 6.78
N GLN A 15 4.46 -10.07 6.17
CA GLN A 15 4.62 -9.77 4.74
C GLN A 15 3.90 -10.75 3.81
N LYS A 16 3.84 -12.04 4.18
CA LYS A 16 3.11 -13.06 3.40
C LYS A 16 1.60 -12.79 3.41
N LEU A 17 1.02 -12.50 4.58
CA LEU A 17 -0.41 -12.21 4.71
C LEU A 17 -0.78 -10.90 4.00
N THR A 18 0.09 -9.88 4.08
CA THR A 18 -0.07 -8.65 3.30
C THR A 18 -0.05 -8.93 1.80
N ALA A 19 0.88 -9.77 1.32
CA ALA A 19 0.98 -10.11 -0.09
C ALA A 19 -0.31 -10.76 -0.61
N VAL A 20 -0.88 -11.69 0.14
CA VAL A 20 -2.19 -12.31 -0.17
C VAL A 20 -3.30 -11.27 -0.14
N ALA A 21 -3.37 -10.42 0.89
CA ALA A 21 -4.42 -9.41 1.02
C ALA A 21 -4.39 -8.36 -0.10
N LEU A 22 -3.22 -8.05 -0.64
CA LEU A 22 -3.02 -7.08 -1.72
C LEU A 22 -2.94 -7.71 -3.11
N ASP A 23 -3.02 -9.04 -3.20
CA ASP A 23 -2.88 -9.81 -4.45
C ASP A 23 -1.58 -9.45 -5.20
N VAL A 24 -0.45 -9.55 -4.49
CA VAL A 24 0.92 -9.35 -4.99
C VAL A 24 1.88 -10.40 -4.44
N SER A 25 3.12 -10.43 -4.93
CA SER A 25 4.17 -11.30 -4.37
C SER A 25 4.68 -10.79 -3.02
N GLN A 26 5.19 -11.67 -2.16
CA GLN A 26 5.84 -11.25 -0.91
C GLN A 26 7.12 -10.42 -1.18
N SER A 27 7.80 -10.64 -2.30
CA SER A 27 8.93 -9.83 -2.74
C SER A 27 8.53 -8.36 -3.00
N ASN A 28 7.32 -8.12 -3.53
CA ASN A 28 6.79 -6.75 -3.66
C ASN A 28 6.65 -6.07 -2.30
N ILE A 29 6.10 -6.78 -1.32
CA ILE A 29 5.96 -6.28 0.05
C ILE A 29 7.32 -5.97 0.68
N SER A 30 8.30 -6.87 0.49
CA SER A 30 9.67 -6.65 0.96
C SER A 30 10.30 -5.41 0.31
N GLY A 31 10.07 -5.21 -0.99
CA GLY A 31 10.52 -4.01 -1.71
C GLY A 31 9.90 -2.72 -1.17
N TYR A 32 8.61 -2.74 -0.82
CA TYR A 32 7.96 -1.59 -0.17
C TYR A 32 8.57 -1.30 1.20
N VAL A 33 8.68 -2.32 2.06
CA VAL A 33 9.18 -2.21 3.44
C VAL A 33 10.65 -1.79 3.52
N SER A 34 11.46 -2.13 2.52
CA SER A 34 12.87 -1.72 2.39
C SER A 34 13.05 -0.38 1.65
N GLY A 35 11.98 0.15 1.05
CA GLY A 35 12.02 1.38 0.27
C GLY A 35 12.67 1.24 -1.10
N ARG A 36 12.82 0.01 -1.62
CA ARG A 36 13.38 -0.26 -2.94
C ARG A 36 12.49 0.29 -4.07
N TRP A 37 11.17 0.23 -3.88
CA TRP A 37 10.18 0.79 -4.80
C TRP A 37 8.91 1.18 -4.05
N ASN A 38 8.06 1.97 -4.69
CA ASN A 38 6.77 2.39 -4.14
C ASN A 38 5.62 1.50 -4.62
N MET A 39 4.52 1.55 -3.88
CA MET A 39 3.28 0.88 -4.26
C MET A 39 2.64 1.60 -5.45
N SER A 40 2.26 0.84 -6.48
CA SER A 40 1.46 1.37 -7.60
C SER A 40 0.05 1.74 -7.14
N GLU A 41 -0.63 2.59 -7.91
CA GLU A 41 -1.99 3.07 -7.69
C GLU A 41 -2.97 1.92 -7.42
N LEU A 42 -2.93 0.87 -8.24
CA LEU A 42 -3.81 -0.30 -8.12
C LEU A 42 -3.64 -1.01 -6.77
N VAL A 43 -2.38 -1.26 -6.37
CA VAL A 43 -2.07 -1.95 -5.12
C VAL A 43 -2.41 -1.08 -3.91
N ALA A 44 -2.23 0.25 -4.03
CA ALA A 44 -2.62 1.19 -2.98
C ALA A 44 -4.14 1.23 -2.78
N MET A 45 -4.93 1.21 -3.86
CA MET A 45 -6.39 1.08 -3.78
C MET A 45 -6.84 -0.24 -3.17
N ARG A 46 -6.18 -1.36 -3.51
CA ARG A 46 -6.42 -2.66 -2.88
C ARG A 46 -6.14 -2.62 -1.38
N ALA A 47 -5.05 -1.97 -0.97
CA ALA A 47 -4.70 -1.79 0.43
C ALA A 47 -5.74 -0.97 1.19
N GLU A 48 -6.23 0.12 0.61
CA GLU A 48 -7.30 0.90 1.23
C GLU A 48 -8.58 0.07 1.42
N LYS A 49 -9.00 -0.65 0.37
CA LYS A 49 -10.19 -1.50 0.44
C LYS A 49 -10.03 -2.65 1.44
N ALA A 50 -8.89 -3.34 1.43
CA ALA A 50 -8.62 -4.47 2.31
C ALA A 50 -8.49 -4.06 3.79
N THR A 51 -8.18 -2.80 4.07
CA THR A 51 -8.02 -2.27 5.44
C THR A 51 -9.22 -1.42 5.89
N GLY A 52 -10.30 -1.38 5.12
CA GLY A 52 -11.49 -0.60 5.44
C GLY A 52 -11.21 0.91 5.54
N GLY A 53 -10.25 1.42 4.77
CA GLY A 53 -9.90 2.84 4.77
C GLY A 53 -8.87 3.26 5.84
N LYS A 54 -8.37 2.34 6.67
CA LYS A 54 -7.35 2.65 7.68
C LYS A 54 -6.05 3.16 7.07
N PHE A 55 -5.67 2.62 5.91
CA PHE A 55 -4.54 3.10 5.12
C PHE A 55 -5.06 3.65 3.81
N LYS A 56 -4.95 4.97 3.61
CA LYS A 56 -5.45 5.61 2.39
C LYS A 56 -4.53 5.35 1.21
N ALA A 57 -5.12 5.09 0.05
CA ALA A 57 -4.36 4.83 -1.18
C ALA A 57 -3.45 6.02 -1.51
N SER A 58 -3.92 7.25 -1.28
CA SER A 58 -3.15 8.48 -1.46
C SER A 58 -1.92 8.58 -0.56
N ASP A 59 -1.94 7.96 0.63
CA ASP A 59 -0.78 7.98 1.54
C ASP A 59 0.21 6.86 1.24
N LEU A 60 -0.27 5.76 0.66
CA LEU A 60 0.55 4.63 0.19
C LEU A 60 1.17 4.90 -1.20
N CYS A 61 0.53 5.72 -2.03
CA CYS A 61 0.96 6.05 -3.38
C CYS A 61 0.85 7.56 -3.61
N PRO A 62 1.97 8.32 -3.49
CA PRO A 62 1.94 9.77 -3.59
C PRO A 62 1.45 10.31 -4.94
N SER A 63 1.61 9.59 -6.05
CA SER A 63 1.08 9.98 -7.36
C SER A 63 -0.44 10.15 -7.32
N LEU A 64 -1.16 9.38 -6.50
CA LEU A 64 -2.60 9.54 -6.30
C LEU A 64 -3.00 10.88 -5.67
N LYS A 65 -2.09 11.56 -4.93
CA LYS A 65 -2.38 12.90 -4.38
C LYS A 65 -2.50 13.95 -5.48
N GLU A 66 -1.86 13.76 -6.62
CA GLU A 66 -1.98 14.66 -7.77
C GLU A 66 -3.37 14.55 -8.40
N PHE A 67 -3.92 13.33 -8.47
CA PHE A 67 -5.24 13.07 -9.04
C PHE A 67 -6.41 13.44 -8.11
N GLN A 68 -6.19 13.55 -6.78
CA GLN A 68 -7.25 13.99 -5.85
C GLN A 68 -7.75 15.42 -6.11
N LYS A 69 -6.97 16.25 -6.80
CA LYS A 69 -7.36 17.63 -7.15
C LYS A 69 -8.14 17.73 -8.45
N LEU A 70 -8.24 16.64 -9.21
CA LEU A 70 -9.01 16.58 -10.45
C LEU A 70 -10.44 16.12 -10.12
N THR A 71 -11.30 17.08 -9.79
CA THR A 71 -12.76 16.87 -9.76
C THR A 71 -13.32 17.09 -11.16
N ALA A 72 -14.14 16.16 -11.64
CA ALA A 72 -14.92 16.29 -12.88
C ALA A 72 -16.01 17.36 -12.74
#